data_AF-A0A133P182-F1
#
_entry.id   AF-A0A133P182-F1
#
_cell.length_a   1.000
_cell.length_b   1.000
_cell.length_c   1.000
_cell.angle_alpha   90.00
_cell.angle_beta   90.00
_cell.angle_gamma   90.00
#
_symmetry.space_group_name_H-M   'P 1'
#
loop_
_entity.id
_entity.type
_entity.pdbx_description
1 polymer ?
#
loop_
_entity_poly.entity_id
_entity_poly.type
_entity_poly.pdbx_seq_one_letter_code
_entity_poly.pdbx_strand_id
1 'polypeptide(L)'
;MENQEKNREYQTEKNYINELKKIGFLKSKKSKLSLKEEQFKKKEEILQYEPKEVSQFILKLKNIKIDNERIVKKDLKSKKNEKFPNKFLFKDIGMGKDIKEILLLFLTKEEKEDYYDSIPSINNKKSEYIGFNKKIIKTWKIRYKGTEYVDEKCLYIEKINLILSSINISKKNIFYPVSENILDKINSIEIESLNSIEEILDEVSKIGKYNIANTSGEEFFTYCYHDVLVQLIVYDFLHYNFSEEEKEENFNEIKKFLDDYLNFIKKVNRKTDLIHREGQIYNDFKDFLILNADLLREKQKLEDINLFQEYSLKTEPLLKEKDFLYFLSKQFENLEDIEKNNKKNLIFCGDFLDLDIVKDKVDKITGFSNLNNFQNLEIFKKSDISEILYGNRKPKNNFDKEQEAIQKLLLNYSFFSGANLQIKKVITFIVSQEKTPIQPFRKQLKRLITDKNLRNNNRVISIFRSLITREMYKEKGNENGFKKSNILQKEIIDILLRINSIKDSCKRVKIKRKFFEDSFKILVKIQKKKIIICPSIEDLMCLKF
;
A
#
# COMPACT_ATOMS: atom_id res chain seq x y z
N MET A 1 -7.66 38.79 -32.37
CA MET A 1 -8.36 37.90 -31.42
C MET A 1 -8.10 36.43 -31.70
N GLU A 2 -8.28 35.93 -32.93
CA GLU A 2 -8.03 34.50 -33.29
C GLU A 2 -6.63 33.99 -32.96
N ASN A 3 -5.58 34.79 -33.20
CA ASN A 3 -4.20 34.39 -32.86
C ASN A 3 -3.96 34.25 -31.34
N GLN A 4 -4.74 34.92 -30.49
CA GLN A 4 -4.64 34.77 -29.03
C GLN A 4 -5.39 33.55 -28.52
N GLU A 5 -6.53 33.20 -29.13
CA GLU A 5 -7.29 31.99 -28.80
C GLU A 5 -6.56 30.73 -29.23
N LYS A 6 -6.06 30.68 -30.48
CA LYS A 6 -5.21 29.57 -30.96
C LYS A 6 -3.98 29.36 -30.08
N ASN A 7 -3.34 30.43 -29.61
CA ASN A 7 -2.21 30.33 -28.67
C ASN A 7 -2.64 29.79 -27.30
N ARG A 8 -3.80 30.19 -26.78
CA ARG A 8 -4.33 29.69 -25.50
C ARG A 8 -4.69 28.21 -25.57
N GLU A 9 -5.29 27.76 -26.67
CA GLU A 9 -5.61 26.35 -26.89
C GLU A 9 -4.34 25.50 -26.99
N TYR A 10 -3.35 25.95 -27.75
CA TYR A 10 -2.05 25.30 -27.86
C TYR A 10 -1.34 25.17 -26.50
N GLN A 11 -1.30 26.24 -25.69
CA GLN A 11 -0.70 26.19 -24.35
C GLN A 11 -1.46 25.25 -23.41
N THR A 12 -2.79 25.18 -23.56
CA THR A 12 -3.62 24.27 -22.77
C THR A 12 -3.32 22.81 -23.14
N GLU A 13 -3.35 22.47 -24.42
CA GLU A 13 -3.04 21.12 -24.91
C GLU A 13 -1.64 20.67 -24.46
N LYS A 14 -0.65 21.55 -24.61
CA LYS A 14 0.72 21.32 -24.12
C LYS A 14 0.79 21.02 -22.62
N ASN A 15 -0.01 21.72 -21.80
CA ASN A 15 -0.05 21.46 -20.36
C ASN A 15 -0.63 20.06 -20.07
N TYR A 16 -1.69 19.65 -20.75
CA TYR A 16 -2.28 18.31 -20.60
C TYR A 16 -1.29 17.22 -21.01
N ILE A 17 -0.58 17.39 -22.14
CA ILE A 17 0.47 16.46 -22.58
C ILE A 17 1.55 16.33 -21.50
N ASN A 18 2.01 17.45 -20.95
CA ASN A 18 3.03 17.44 -19.90
C ASN A 18 2.56 16.72 -18.63
N GLU A 19 1.32 16.91 -18.21
CA GLU A 19 0.75 16.20 -17.06
C GLU A 19 0.60 14.69 -17.31
N LEU A 20 0.11 14.29 -18.49
CA LEU A 20 0.04 12.88 -18.90
C LEU A 20 1.42 12.22 -18.98
N LYS A 21 2.46 12.98 -19.35
CA LYS A 21 3.86 12.53 -19.29
C LYS A 21 4.36 12.40 -17.85
N LYS A 22 4.04 13.36 -16.97
CA LYS A 22 4.45 13.34 -15.56
C LYS A 22 3.90 12.11 -14.83
N ILE A 23 2.64 11.76 -15.06
CA ILE A 23 2.03 10.54 -14.50
C ILE A 23 2.47 9.26 -15.23
N GLY A 24 3.26 9.38 -16.30
CA GLY A 24 3.86 8.26 -17.02
C GLY A 24 2.99 7.62 -18.10
N PHE A 25 1.82 8.19 -18.41
CA PHE A 25 0.88 7.67 -19.40
C PHE A 25 1.35 7.86 -20.85
N LEU A 26 1.77 9.09 -21.21
CA LEU A 26 2.30 9.41 -22.54
C LEU A 26 3.83 9.38 -22.55
N LYS A 27 4.41 8.93 -23.67
CA LYS A 27 5.85 8.96 -23.95
C LYS A 27 6.14 9.86 -25.13
N SER A 28 7.25 10.58 -25.07
CA SER A 28 7.62 11.53 -26.13
C SER A 28 9.12 11.49 -26.41
N LYS A 29 9.49 11.74 -27.67
CA LYS A 29 10.88 12.01 -28.05
C LYS A 29 11.04 13.51 -28.29
N LYS A 30 12.11 14.08 -27.74
CA LYS A 30 12.53 15.43 -28.13
C LYS A 30 13.23 15.31 -29.49
N SER A 31 12.70 15.99 -30.50
CA SER A 31 13.42 16.21 -31.75
C SER A 31 14.63 17.12 -31.48
N LYS A 32 15.77 16.84 -32.12
CA LYS A 32 16.84 17.85 -32.25
C LYS A 32 16.31 18.91 -33.20
N LEU A 33 16.12 20.13 -32.71
CA LEU A 33 15.62 21.27 -33.48
C LEU A 33 16.75 22.26 -33.71
N SER A 34 16.67 23.03 -34.80
CA SER A 34 17.55 24.16 -35.04
C SER A 34 17.20 25.34 -34.11
N LEU A 35 18.15 26.26 -33.87
CA LEU A 35 17.99 27.45 -33.01
C LEU A 35 16.76 28.33 -33.37
N LYS A 36 16.33 28.35 -34.65
CA LYS A 36 15.13 29.09 -35.10
C LYS A 36 13.82 28.36 -34.77
N GLU A 37 13.84 27.02 -34.71
CA GLU A 37 12.67 26.20 -34.39
C GLU A 37 12.41 26.14 -32.88
N GLU A 38 13.46 26.28 -32.05
CA GLU A 38 13.34 26.38 -30.59
C GLU A 38 12.50 27.57 -30.11
N GLN A 39 12.50 28.68 -30.87
CA GLN A 39 11.76 29.90 -30.51
C GLN A 39 10.24 29.78 -30.69
N PHE A 40 9.75 28.93 -31.60
CA PHE A 40 8.33 28.91 -31.98
C PHE A 40 7.64 27.54 -31.94
N LYS A 41 8.38 26.41 -31.94
CA LYS A 41 7.78 25.07 -31.96
C LYS A 41 8.65 24.07 -31.21
N LYS A 42 8.41 23.87 -29.90
CA LYS A 42 8.68 22.54 -29.31
C LYS A 42 7.64 21.57 -29.86
N LYS A 43 7.87 21.02 -31.06
CA LYS A 43 7.15 19.82 -31.51
C LYS A 43 7.79 18.63 -30.79
N GLU A 44 7.30 18.34 -29.59
CA GLU A 44 7.56 17.04 -28.98
C GLU A 44 6.66 16.02 -29.68
N GLU A 45 7.25 14.95 -30.18
CA GLU A 45 6.52 13.87 -30.86
C GLU A 45 6.12 12.81 -29.84
N ILE A 46 4.83 12.51 -29.78
CA ILE A 46 4.30 11.41 -28.96
C ILE A 46 4.59 10.10 -29.71
N LEU A 47 5.27 9.17 -29.06
CA LEU A 47 5.84 7.99 -29.74
C LEU A 47 4.79 6.92 -30.11
N GLN A 48 3.69 6.87 -29.35
CA GLN A 48 2.79 5.71 -29.34
C GLN A 48 1.51 5.90 -30.15
N TYR A 49 1.10 7.15 -30.41
CA TYR A 49 -0.21 7.47 -30.96
C TYR A 49 -0.11 8.58 -32.00
N GLU A 50 -1.04 8.58 -32.95
CA GLU A 50 -1.14 9.65 -33.94
C GLU A 50 -1.45 11.00 -33.28
N PRO A 51 -0.88 12.12 -33.77
CA PRO A 51 -1.13 13.46 -33.21
C PRO A 51 -2.62 13.80 -33.13
N LYS A 52 -3.39 13.40 -34.15
CA LYS A 52 -4.85 13.63 -34.20
C LYS A 52 -5.59 12.90 -33.08
N GLU A 53 -5.21 11.66 -32.80
CA GLU A 53 -5.78 10.86 -31.72
C GLU A 53 -5.47 11.49 -30.36
N VAL A 54 -4.23 11.94 -30.14
CA VAL A 54 -3.81 12.64 -28.92
C VAL A 54 -4.62 13.92 -28.71
N SER A 55 -4.77 14.75 -29.75
CA SER A 55 -5.56 15.99 -29.66
C SER A 55 -7.03 15.70 -29.33
N GLN A 56 -7.64 14.70 -29.96
CA GLN A 56 -9.02 14.29 -29.66
C GLN A 56 -9.17 13.78 -28.23
N PHE A 57 -8.21 12.99 -27.74
CA PHE A 57 -8.17 12.51 -26.36
C PHE A 57 -8.13 13.67 -25.35
N ILE A 58 -7.26 14.66 -25.59
CA ILE A 58 -7.14 15.85 -24.74
C ILE A 58 -8.42 16.70 -24.79
N LEU A 59 -9.03 16.86 -25.97
CA LEU A 59 -10.30 17.57 -26.11
C LEU A 59 -11.40 16.88 -25.30
N LYS A 60 -11.48 15.55 -25.32
CA LYS A 60 -12.43 14.81 -24.48
C LYS A 60 -12.16 15.06 -23.00
N LEU A 61 -10.89 14.95 -22.57
CA LEU A 61 -10.46 15.22 -21.20
C LEU A 61 -10.82 16.62 -20.72
N LYS A 62 -10.68 17.65 -21.57
CA LYS A 62 -11.05 19.05 -21.27
C LYS A 62 -12.55 19.21 -21.01
N ASN A 63 -13.37 18.40 -21.66
CA ASN A 63 -14.82 18.58 -21.72
C ASN A 63 -15.60 17.72 -20.70
N ILE A 64 -14.94 16.88 -19.90
CA ILE A 64 -15.63 16.05 -18.91
C ILE A 64 -16.27 16.91 -17.80
N LYS A 65 -17.56 16.65 -17.51
CA LYS A 65 -18.39 17.31 -16.48
C LYS A 65 -19.12 16.25 -15.64
N ILE A 66 -19.40 16.53 -14.36
CA ILE A 66 -20.22 15.73 -13.44
C ILE A 66 -21.31 16.64 -12.85
N ASP A 67 -22.59 16.31 -13.05
CA ASP A 67 -23.77 17.06 -12.53
C ASP A 67 -23.75 18.57 -12.83
N ASN A 68 -23.43 18.96 -14.07
CA ASN A 68 -23.23 20.36 -14.51
C ASN A 68 -22.08 21.12 -13.81
N GLU A 69 -21.41 20.50 -12.84
CA GLU A 69 -20.16 20.95 -12.24
C GLU A 69 -18.97 20.17 -12.86
N ARG A 70 -17.74 20.66 -12.70
CA ARG A 70 -16.54 20.01 -13.26
C ARG A 70 -16.04 18.92 -12.29
N ILE A 71 -15.39 17.87 -12.81
CA ILE A 71 -15.06 16.58 -12.14
C ILE A 71 -14.63 16.70 -10.67
N VAL A 72 -13.87 17.73 -10.30
CA VAL A 72 -13.41 17.92 -8.93
C VAL A 72 -14.41 18.75 -8.13
N LYS A 73 -15.37 18.09 -7.48
CA LYS A 73 -16.09 18.63 -6.31
C LYS A 73 -16.68 17.51 -5.46
N LYS A 74 -16.13 17.33 -4.24
CA LYS A 74 -16.99 17.20 -3.04
C LYS A 74 -16.41 17.74 -1.72
N ASP A 75 -15.10 17.90 -1.51
CA ASP A 75 -14.62 18.29 -0.14
C ASP A 75 -13.70 19.52 0.03
N LEU A 76 -13.36 20.29 -1.01
CA LEU A 76 -12.43 21.44 -0.87
C LEU A 76 -12.93 22.71 -1.57
N LYS A 77 -14.11 23.20 -1.20
CA LYS A 77 -14.53 24.57 -1.55
C LYS A 77 -13.86 25.59 -0.62
N SER A 78 -12.62 25.95 -0.95
CA SER A 78 -12.09 27.27 -0.58
C SER A 78 -11.13 27.79 -1.66
N LYS A 79 -11.69 28.37 -2.73
CA LYS A 79 -11.33 29.71 -3.27
C LYS A 79 -12.01 29.96 -4.61
N LYS A 80 -12.52 31.18 -4.75
CA LYS A 80 -13.05 31.82 -5.96
C LYS A 80 -11.97 31.87 -7.06
N ASN A 81 -12.42 31.81 -8.31
CA ASN A 81 -11.73 32.14 -9.56
C ASN A 81 -10.58 31.20 -10.00
N GLU A 82 -10.88 30.12 -10.71
CA GLU A 82 -9.90 29.48 -11.61
C GLU A 82 -10.48 29.23 -13.01
N LYS A 83 -9.80 29.78 -14.02
CA LYS A 83 -10.15 29.76 -15.47
C LYS A 83 -9.85 28.42 -16.17
N PHE A 84 -9.41 27.38 -15.47
CA PHE A 84 -8.98 26.11 -16.08
C PHE A 84 -9.87 24.93 -15.64
N PRO A 85 -10.72 24.37 -16.54
CA PRO A 85 -11.40 23.10 -16.29
C PRO A 85 -10.35 21.98 -16.14
N ASN A 86 -10.52 21.10 -15.16
CA ASN A 86 -9.70 19.89 -14.94
C ASN A 86 -8.20 20.11 -14.61
N LYS A 87 -7.82 21.32 -14.18
CA LYS A 87 -6.44 21.67 -13.76
C LYS A 87 -5.83 20.70 -12.74
N PHE A 88 -6.65 20.10 -11.88
CA PHE A 88 -6.20 19.14 -10.86
C PHE A 88 -6.42 17.68 -11.22
N LEU A 89 -7.08 17.35 -12.34
CA LEU A 89 -7.43 15.97 -12.69
C LEU A 89 -6.20 15.06 -12.70
N PHE A 90 -5.14 15.43 -13.41
CA PHE A 90 -3.93 14.60 -13.47
C PHE A 90 -3.09 14.67 -12.21
N LYS A 91 -3.21 15.76 -11.44
CA LYS A 91 -2.61 15.83 -10.11
C LYS A 91 -3.29 14.82 -9.18
N ASP A 92 -4.61 14.75 -9.20
CA ASP A 92 -5.40 13.81 -8.40
C ASP A 92 -5.17 12.37 -8.88
N ILE A 93 -5.12 12.13 -10.20
CA ILE A 93 -4.71 10.82 -10.76
C ILE A 93 -3.31 10.45 -10.28
N GLY A 94 -2.34 11.36 -10.39
CA GLY A 94 -0.96 11.14 -9.91
C GLY A 94 -0.88 10.88 -8.40
N MET A 95 -1.86 11.35 -7.63
CA MET A 95 -2.02 11.06 -6.20
C MET A 95 -2.81 9.78 -5.90
N GLY A 96 -3.28 9.05 -6.93
CA GLY A 96 -4.16 7.90 -6.77
C GLY A 96 -5.54 8.25 -6.21
N LYS A 97 -6.01 9.49 -6.40
CA LYS A 97 -7.33 9.97 -5.93
C LYS A 97 -8.38 9.88 -7.01
N ASP A 98 -9.59 9.55 -6.58
CA ASP A 98 -10.81 9.53 -7.39
C ASP A 98 -10.65 8.72 -8.70
N ILE A 99 -9.69 7.78 -8.73
CA ILE A 99 -9.35 7.01 -9.93
C ILE A 99 -10.55 6.21 -10.42
N LYS A 100 -11.35 5.68 -9.49
CA LYS A 100 -12.57 4.94 -9.80
C LYS A 100 -13.60 5.85 -10.46
N GLU A 101 -13.88 7.00 -9.86
CA GLU A 101 -14.82 8.00 -10.37
C GLU A 101 -14.39 8.48 -11.76
N ILE A 102 -13.10 8.71 -11.96
CA ILE A 102 -12.53 9.10 -13.25
C ILE A 102 -12.67 7.96 -14.27
N LEU A 103 -12.32 6.72 -13.90
CA LEU A 103 -12.45 5.54 -14.76
C LEU A 103 -13.89 5.40 -15.27
N LEU A 104 -14.89 5.52 -14.40
CA LEU A 104 -16.31 5.42 -14.74
C LEU A 104 -16.77 6.46 -15.79
N LEU A 105 -16.04 7.56 -16.00
CA LEU A 105 -16.33 8.54 -17.05
C LEU A 105 -15.91 8.06 -18.45
N PHE A 106 -15.00 7.09 -18.52
CA PHE A 106 -14.49 6.52 -19.76
C PHE A 106 -15.14 5.19 -20.14
N LEU A 107 -15.80 4.53 -19.19
CA LEU A 107 -16.46 3.25 -19.43
C LEU A 107 -17.79 3.43 -20.19
N THR A 108 -18.05 2.51 -21.14
CA THR A 108 -19.38 2.33 -21.74
C THR A 108 -20.38 1.80 -20.70
N LYS A 109 -21.66 1.73 -21.06
CA LYS A 109 -22.69 1.17 -20.15
C LYS A 109 -22.39 -0.30 -19.81
N GLU A 110 -22.10 -1.10 -20.82
CA GLU A 110 -21.73 -2.52 -20.68
C GLU A 110 -20.46 -2.68 -19.83
N GLU A 111 -19.41 -1.89 -20.10
CA GLU A 111 -18.18 -1.94 -19.31
C GLU A 111 -18.38 -1.54 -17.84
N LYS A 112 -19.38 -0.69 -17.53
CA LYS A 112 -19.74 -0.36 -16.15
C LYS A 112 -20.42 -1.53 -15.46
N GLU A 113 -21.34 -2.21 -16.14
CA GLU A 113 -22.01 -3.40 -15.63
C GLU A 113 -20.96 -4.47 -15.29
N ASP A 114 -20.05 -4.78 -16.24
CA ASP A 114 -18.93 -5.70 -16.02
C ASP A 114 -18.02 -5.27 -14.84
N TYR A 115 -17.73 -3.98 -14.74
CA TYR A 115 -16.92 -3.43 -13.64
C TYR A 115 -17.62 -3.60 -12.29
N TYR A 116 -18.92 -3.31 -12.20
CA TYR A 116 -19.66 -3.43 -10.94
C TYR A 116 -19.89 -4.89 -10.53
N ASP A 117 -20.01 -5.81 -11.48
CA ASP A 117 -20.18 -7.23 -11.19
C ASP A 117 -18.87 -7.89 -10.73
N SER A 118 -17.73 -7.51 -11.31
CA SER A 118 -16.43 -8.10 -10.99
C SER A 118 -15.80 -7.57 -9.68
N ILE A 119 -15.97 -6.28 -9.38
CA ILE A 119 -15.26 -5.61 -8.27
C ILE A 119 -15.62 -6.13 -6.87
N PRO A 120 -16.88 -6.46 -6.51
CA PRO A 120 -17.22 -7.02 -5.20
C PRO A 120 -16.49 -8.33 -4.92
N SER A 121 -16.42 -9.23 -5.90
CA SER A 121 -15.70 -10.50 -5.80
C SER A 121 -14.20 -10.28 -5.58
N ILE A 122 -13.60 -9.35 -6.33
CA ILE A 122 -12.18 -8.98 -6.18
C ILE A 122 -11.93 -8.38 -4.79
N ASN A 123 -12.78 -7.47 -4.31
CA ASN A 123 -12.62 -6.83 -3.01
C ASN A 123 -12.78 -7.79 -1.82
N ASN A 124 -13.72 -8.73 -1.90
CA ASN A 124 -13.90 -9.74 -0.86
C ASN A 124 -12.65 -10.62 -0.75
N LYS A 125 -12.13 -11.10 -1.89
CA LYS A 125 -10.90 -11.91 -1.92
C LYS A 125 -9.67 -11.12 -1.50
N LYS A 126 -9.60 -9.81 -1.81
CA LYS A 126 -8.57 -8.89 -1.28
C LYS A 126 -8.58 -8.90 0.25
N SER A 127 -9.75 -8.77 0.86
CA SER A 127 -9.90 -8.79 2.32
C SER A 127 -9.50 -10.13 2.94
N GLU A 128 -9.95 -11.25 2.37
CA GLU A 128 -9.59 -12.60 2.81
C GLU A 128 -8.07 -12.83 2.75
N TYR A 129 -7.46 -12.47 1.62
CA TYR A 129 -6.02 -12.58 1.39
C TYR A 129 -5.21 -11.77 2.39
N ILE A 130 -5.58 -10.49 2.57
CA ILE A 130 -4.98 -9.61 3.55
C ILE A 130 -5.09 -10.22 4.95
N GLY A 131 -6.26 -10.80 5.29
CA GLY A 131 -6.49 -11.51 6.54
C GLY A 131 -5.54 -12.69 6.72
N PHE A 132 -5.42 -13.54 5.71
CA PHE A 132 -4.58 -14.75 5.74
C PHE A 132 -3.08 -14.41 5.85
N ASN A 133 -2.56 -13.52 5.01
CA ASN A 133 -1.15 -13.12 5.09
C ASN A 133 -0.81 -12.43 6.41
N LYS A 134 -1.74 -11.60 6.93
CA LYS A 134 -1.57 -11.01 8.26
C LYS A 134 -1.55 -12.07 9.35
N LYS A 135 -2.33 -13.15 9.25
CA LYS A 135 -2.27 -14.28 10.20
C LYS A 135 -0.89 -14.91 10.17
N ILE A 136 -0.38 -15.25 8.98
CA ILE A 136 0.98 -15.78 8.80
C ILE A 136 2.01 -14.83 9.46
N ILE A 137 1.99 -13.55 9.13
CA ILE A 137 2.97 -12.58 9.65
C ILE A 137 2.80 -12.30 11.15
N LYS A 138 1.59 -12.32 11.70
CA LYS A 138 1.39 -12.19 13.16
C LYS A 138 1.99 -13.37 13.90
N THR A 139 1.85 -14.60 13.38
CA THR A 139 2.54 -15.75 13.98
C THR A 139 4.06 -15.64 13.93
N TRP A 140 4.61 -14.80 13.04
CA TRP A 140 6.05 -14.50 13.02
C TRP A 140 6.51 -13.59 14.16
N LYS A 141 5.61 -12.75 14.71
CA LYS A 141 5.95 -11.79 15.80
C LYS A 141 6.11 -12.43 17.18
N ILE A 142 5.62 -13.66 17.39
CA ILE A 142 5.48 -14.29 18.71
C ILE A 142 6.82 -14.83 19.29
N ARG A 143 8.00 -14.49 18.72
CA ARG A 143 9.27 -15.15 19.12
C ARG A 143 10.31 -14.16 19.61
N TYR A 144 10.49 -14.11 20.94
CA TYR A 144 11.60 -13.43 21.62
C TYR A 144 12.61 -14.46 22.14
N LYS A 145 13.88 -14.05 22.23
CA LYS A 145 14.98 -14.84 22.79
C LYS A 145 14.64 -15.25 24.23
N GLY A 146 14.66 -16.57 24.52
CA GLY A 146 14.32 -17.11 25.85
C GLY A 146 12.93 -17.74 26.02
N THR A 147 12.16 -17.93 24.92
CA THR A 147 10.84 -18.60 24.93
C THR A 147 10.85 -19.93 24.13
N GLU A 148 12.02 -20.55 24.01
CA GLU A 148 12.27 -21.77 23.22
C GLU A 148 11.53 -22.98 23.83
N TYR A 149 10.28 -23.21 23.40
CA TYR A 149 9.51 -24.40 23.76
C TYR A 149 9.25 -25.37 22.59
N VAL A 150 9.78 -25.10 21.39
CA VAL A 150 9.68 -26.02 20.25
C VAL A 150 10.99 -25.98 19.46
N ASP A 151 11.66 -27.12 19.39
CA ASP A 151 12.84 -27.35 18.55
C ASP A 151 12.42 -27.48 17.06
N GLU A 152 13.40 -27.44 16.15
CA GLU A 152 13.29 -27.80 14.72
C GLU A 152 13.09 -26.68 13.68
N LYS A 153 14.14 -25.90 13.63
CA LYS A 153 15.09 -25.75 12.53
C LYS A 153 14.74 -25.74 11.00
N CYS A 154 13.52 -25.67 10.44
CA CYS A 154 13.46 -25.69 8.94
C CYS A 154 12.23 -25.10 8.20
N LEU A 155 11.95 -23.77 8.17
CA LEU A 155 10.65 -23.35 7.57
C LEU A 155 10.59 -22.00 6.79
N TYR A 156 11.68 -21.29 6.48
CA TYR A 156 11.56 -20.00 5.73
C TYR A 156 11.14 -20.18 4.26
N ILE A 157 11.79 -21.12 3.55
CA ILE A 157 11.46 -21.44 2.15
C ILE A 157 10.04 -22.01 2.07
N GLU A 158 9.67 -22.91 2.98
CA GLU A 158 8.31 -23.46 3.04
C GLU A 158 7.25 -22.38 3.31
N LYS A 159 7.56 -21.38 4.14
CA LYS A 159 6.69 -20.22 4.37
C LYS A 159 6.54 -19.30 3.17
N ILE A 160 7.64 -18.98 2.48
CA ILE A 160 7.55 -18.24 1.21
C ILE A 160 6.73 -19.08 0.23
N ASN A 161 6.96 -20.38 0.15
CA ASN A 161 6.17 -21.28 -0.69
C ASN A 161 4.70 -21.34 -0.26
N LEU A 162 4.36 -21.24 1.03
CA LEU A 162 2.98 -21.17 1.53
C LEU A 162 2.31 -19.84 1.19
N ILE A 163 3.01 -18.72 1.33
CA ILE A 163 2.52 -17.41 0.90
C ILE A 163 2.35 -17.40 -0.62
N LEU A 164 3.31 -17.92 -1.37
CA LEU A 164 3.22 -18.06 -2.83
C LEU A 164 2.11 -19.04 -3.24
N SER A 165 1.91 -20.12 -2.48
CA SER A 165 0.85 -21.10 -2.71
C SER A 165 -0.52 -20.52 -2.36
N SER A 166 -0.66 -19.74 -1.30
CA SER A 166 -1.91 -19.05 -0.98
C SER A 166 -2.24 -18.01 -2.04
N ILE A 167 -1.23 -17.27 -2.52
CA ILE A 167 -1.38 -16.40 -3.69
C ILE A 167 -1.82 -17.24 -4.90
N ASN A 168 -1.20 -18.38 -5.20
CA ASN A 168 -1.53 -19.22 -6.36
C ASN A 168 -2.90 -19.92 -6.25
N ILE A 169 -3.33 -20.33 -5.06
CA ILE A 169 -4.68 -20.88 -4.79
C ILE A 169 -5.71 -19.79 -4.95
N SER A 170 -5.42 -18.60 -4.42
CA SER A 170 -6.25 -17.42 -4.63
C SER A 170 -6.36 -17.09 -6.12
N LYS A 171 -5.31 -17.25 -6.96
CA LYS A 171 -5.43 -17.11 -8.42
C LYS A 171 -6.50 -18.06 -8.98
N LYS A 172 -6.42 -19.36 -8.70
CA LYS A 172 -7.39 -20.36 -9.21
C LYS A 172 -8.84 -20.04 -8.82
N ASN A 173 -9.05 -19.45 -7.64
CA ASN A 173 -10.38 -19.10 -7.14
C ASN A 173 -10.83 -17.67 -7.50
N ILE A 174 -9.95 -16.67 -7.59
CA ILE A 174 -10.22 -15.28 -8.01
C ILE A 174 -10.68 -15.28 -9.47
N PHE A 175 -10.06 -16.09 -10.33
CA PHE A 175 -10.20 -16.00 -11.80
C PHE A 175 -11.36 -16.78 -12.42
N TYR A 176 -12.31 -17.29 -11.63
CA TYR A 176 -13.58 -17.82 -12.15
C TYR A 176 -14.71 -16.81 -11.83
N PRO A 177 -15.32 -16.12 -12.82
CA PRO A 177 -15.58 -16.53 -14.21
C PRO A 177 -14.85 -15.66 -15.26
N VAL A 178 -13.52 -15.74 -15.34
CA VAL A 178 -12.74 -15.11 -16.43
C VAL A 178 -12.08 -16.24 -17.25
N SER A 179 -12.92 -17.17 -17.72
CA SER A 179 -12.53 -18.44 -18.34
C SER A 179 -11.95 -18.32 -19.77
N GLU A 180 -11.52 -17.12 -20.18
CA GLU A 180 -10.70 -16.90 -21.38
C GLU A 180 -9.44 -16.07 -21.07
N ASN A 181 -8.94 -16.17 -19.83
CA ASN A 181 -7.85 -15.34 -19.32
C ASN A 181 -6.53 -15.52 -20.08
N ILE A 182 -5.93 -14.41 -20.49
CA ILE A 182 -4.51 -14.32 -20.89
C ILE A 182 -3.61 -14.92 -19.78
N LEU A 183 -4.00 -14.76 -18.51
CA LEU A 183 -3.30 -15.34 -17.36
C LEU A 183 -3.32 -16.88 -17.35
N ASP A 184 -4.41 -17.51 -17.78
CA ASP A 184 -4.57 -18.96 -17.82
C ASP A 184 -4.00 -19.59 -19.09
N LYS A 185 -4.09 -18.91 -20.25
CA LYS A 185 -3.39 -19.33 -21.48
C LYS A 185 -1.87 -19.23 -21.38
N ILE A 186 -1.34 -18.33 -20.54
CA ILE A 186 0.09 -18.28 -20.20
C ILE A 186 0.45 -19.34 -19.14
N ASN A 187 -0.52 -19.90 -18.40
CA ASN A 187 -0.23 -20.93 -17.39
C ASN A 187 -0.03 -22.34 -17.99
N SER A 188 -0.41 -22.61 -19.23
CA SER A 188 -0.35 -23.96 -19.82
C SER A 188 0.84 -24.22 -20.76
N ILE A 189 1.56 -23.17 -21.18
CA ILE A 189 2.71 -23.31 -22.08
C ILE A 189 3.83 -22.46 -21.50
N GLU A 190 4.90 -23.13 -21.06
CA GLU A 190 6.23 -22.55 -20.88
C GLU A 190 6.39 -21.51 -19.74
N ILE A 191 6.39 -21.99 -18.50
CA ILE A 191 6.95 -21.23 -17.37
C ILE A 191 8.35 -21.76 -17.00
N GLU A 192 8.66 -23.02 -17.33
CA GLU A 192 9.99 -23.60 -17.13
C GLU A 192 11.03 -23.11 -18.16
N SER A 193 10.63 -22.42 -19.24
CA SER A 193 11.53 -21.93 -20.31
C SER A 193 11.62 -20.41 -20.46
N LEU A 194 11.00 -19.59 -19.60
CA LEU A 194 11.11 -18.12 -19.64
C LEU A 194 12.46 -17.65 -19.07
N ASN A 195 13.55 -18.04 -19.72
CA ASN A 195 14.90 -17.83 -19.25
C ASN A 195 15.25 -16.34 -19.24
N SER A 196 14.81 -15.56 -20.25
CA SER A 196 15.10 -14.13 -20.37
C SER A 196 13.88 -13.25 -20.69
N ILE A 197 13.94 -11.95 -20.35
CA ILE A 197 12.87 -10.99 -20.74
C ILE A 197 12.99 -10.64 -22.22
N GLU A 198 14.20 -10.76 -22.78
CA GLU A 198 14.47 -10.63 -24.21
C GLU A 198 13.61 -11.60 -25.02
N GLU A 199 13.53 -12.88 -24.63
CA GLU A 199 12.66 -13.88 -25.26
C GLU A 199 11.18 -13.45 -25.24
N ILE A 200 10.69 -12.91 -24.10
CA ILE A 200 9.30 -12.42 -23.96
C ILE A 200 9.00 -11.28 -24.95
N LEU A 201 10.01 -10.45 -25.26
CA LEU A 201 9.83 -9.32 -26.17
C LEU A 201 9.84 -9.72 -27.64
N ASP A 202 10.52 -10.81 -27.99
CA ASP A 202 10.63 -11.33 -29.35
C ASP A 202 9.40 -12.15 -29.77
N GLU A 203 8.57 -12.56 -28.81
CA GLU A 203 7.27 -13.18 -29.11
C GLU A 203 6.32 -12.22 -29.85
N VAL A 204 5.69 -12.75 -30.89
CA VAL A 204 4.59 -12.09 -31.61
C VAL A 204 3.36 -12.04 -30.70
N SER A 205 3.06 -10.87 -30.15
CA SER A 205 1.88 -10.71 -29.32
C SER A 205 0.62 -10.56 -30.18
N LYS A 206 -0.41 -11.34 -29.87
CA LYS A 206 -1.76 -11.06 -30.35
C LYS A 206 -2.34 -9.95 -29.48
N ILE A 207 -2.71 -8.82 -30.08
CA ILE A 207 -3.42 -7.74 -29.37
C ILE A 207 -4.78 -8.31 -28.96
N GLY A 208 -4.94 -8.61 -27.67
CA GLY A 208 -6.23 -8.99 -27.11
C GLY A 208 -7.19 -7.80 -27.14
N LYS A 209 -8.49 -8.06 -27.32
CA LYS A 209 -9.51 -7.03 -27.08
C LYS A 209 -9.40 -6.55 -25.64
N TYR A 210 -9.60 -5.24 -25.42
CA TYR A 210 -9.70 -4.67 -24.09
C TYR A 210 -10.75 -5.42 -23.27
N ASN A 211 -10.41 -5.77 -22.03
CA ASN A 211 -11.30 -6.46 -21.11
C ASN A 211 -11.02 -5.94 -19.70
N ILE A 212 -12.02 -5.30 -19.11
CA ILE A 212 -11.90 -4.65 -17.80
C ILE A 212 -11.61 -5.65 -16.68
N ALA A 213 -12.21 -6.84 -16.73
CA ALA A 213 -11.99 -7.90 -15.74
C ALA A 213 -10.55 -8.42 -15.77
N ASN A 214 -9.95 -8.57 -16.96
CA ASN A 214 -8.55 -8.96 -17.12
C ASN A 214 -7.61 -7.93 -16.48
N THR A 215 -7.83 -6.65 -16.77
CA THR A 215 -7.02 -5.55 -16.22
C THR A 215 -7.19 -5.42 -14.70
N SER A 216 -8.42 -5.57 -14.19
CA SER A 216 -8.68 -5.60 -12.74
C SER A 216 -8.03 -6.81 -12.07
N GLY A 217 -8.03 -7.97 -12.72
CA GLY A 217 -7.31 -9.16 -12.26
C GLY A 217 -5.79 -8.96 -12.20
N GLU A 218 -5.23 -8.26 -13.19
CA GLU A 218 -3.80 -7.88 -13.22
C GLU A 218 -3.45 -6.88 -12.10
N GLU A 219 -4.30 -5.89 -11.82
CA GLU A 219 -4.15 -4.96 -10.69
C GLU A 219 -4.15 -5.74 -9.37
N PHE A 220 -5.09 -6.65 -9.20
CA PHE A 220 -5.21 -7.47 -8.00
C PHE A 220 -3.96 -8.34 -7.77
N PHE A 221 -3.48 -8.99 -8.82
CA PHE A 221 -2.20 -9.71 -8.80
C PHE A 221 -1.06 -8.80 -8.34
N THR A 222 -0.95 -7.60 -8.93
CA THR A 222 0.07 -6.61 -8.58
C THR A 222 -0.01 -6.23 -7.11
N TYR A 223 -1.22 -5.96 -6.61
CA TYR A 223 -1.47 -5.61 -5.21
C TYR A 223 -1.00 -6.70 -4.26
N CYS A 224 -1.42 -7.95 -4.48
CA CYS A 224 -1.13 -9.08 -3.60
C CYS A 224 0.37 -9.33 -3.45
N TYR A 225 1.09 -9.32 -4.57
CA TYR A 225 2.52 -9.58 -4.60
C TYR A 225 3.34 -8.41 -4.06
N HIS A 226 2.97 -7.18 -4.41
CA HIS A 226 3.62 -5.97 -3.88
C HIS A 226 3.49 -5.89 -2.35
N ASP A 227 2.28 -6.12 -1.81
CA ASP A 227 2.03 -6.08 -0.37
C ASP A 227 2.90 -7.09 0.40
N VAL A 228 2.98 -8.33 -0.11
CA VAL A 228 3.84 -9.37 0.47
C VAL A 228 5.32 -8.98 0.38
N LEU A 229 5.78 -8.56 -0.80
CA LEU A 229 7.18 -8.24 -1.02
C LEU A 229 7.66 -7.13 -0.05
N VAL A 230 6.86 -6.08 0.11
CA VAL A 230 7.16 -4.99 1.05
C VAL A 230 7.16 -5.47 2.50
N GLN A 231 6.20 -6.33 2.87
CA GLN A 231 6.15 -6.88 4.22
C GLN A 231 7.35 -7.78 4.52
N LEU A 232 7.78 -8.63 3.59
CA LEU A 232 8.98 -9.47 3.76
C LEU A 232 10.23 -8.61 3.96
N ILE A 233 10.44 -7.57 3.13
CA ILE A 233 11.58 -6.63 3.28
C ILE A 233 11.61 -6.02 4.69
N VAL A 234 10.45 -5.62 5.21
CA VAL A 234 10.29 -5.03 6.55
C VAL A 234 10.55 -6.04 7.67
N TYR A 235 9.98 -7.24 7.59
CA TYR A 235 9.99 -8.22 8.69
C TYR A 235 11.22 -9.15 8.71
N ASP A 236 11.77 -9.48 7.54
CA ASP A 236 12.78 -10.54 7.42
C ASP A 236 14.17 -10.02 7.08
N PHE A 237 14.29 -8.76 6.65
CA PHE A 237 15.57 -8.23 6.18
C PHE A 237 16.01 -6.98 6.92
N LEU A 238 15.06 -6.12 7.28
CA LEU A 238 15.31 -4.84 7.95
C LEU A 238 14.69 -4.77 9.35
N HIS A 239 14.38 -5.90 9.95
CA HIS A 239 13.78 -5.98 11.27
C HIS A 239 14.82 -5.83 12.39
N TYR A 240 14.39 -5.38 13.56
CA TYR A 240 15.29 -5.04 14.68
C TYR A 240 16.09 -6.23 15.24
N ASN A 241 15.66 -7.47 14.96
CA ASN A 241 16.34 -8.69 15.41
C ASN A 241 17.65 -8.98 14.66
N PHE A 242 17.87 -8.38 13.48
CA PHE A 242 19.12 -8.52 12.72
C PHE A 242 20.18 -7.56 13.25
N SER A 243 21.46 -7.91 13.11
CA SER A 243 22.56 -7.00 13.35
C SER A 243 22.55 -5.85 12.34
N GLU A 244 23.20 -4.72 12.66
CA GLU A 244 23.30 -3.61 11.70
C GLU A 244 24.08 -4.01 10.43
N GLU A 245 25.08 -4.88 10.56
CA GLU A 245 25.85 -5.45 9.44
C GLU A 245 24.94 -6.27 8.52
N GLU A 246 24.15 -7.19 9.10
CA GLU A 246 23.19 -8.01 8.33
C GLU A 246 22.15 -7.14 7.61
N LYS A 247 21.63 -6.09 8.28
CA LYS A 247 20.69 -5.15 7.66
C LYS A 247 21.32 -4.40 6.49
N GLU A 248 22.59 -4.02 6.61
CA GLU A 248 23.33 -3.32 5.56
C GLU A 248 23.58 -4.23 4.35
N GLU A 249 24.06 -5.45 4.58
CA GLU A 249 24.26 -6.46 3.53
C GLU A 249 22.95 -6.77 2.79
N ASN A 250 21.89 -7.08 3.54
CA ASN A 250 20.56 -7.37 2.98
C ASN A 250 20.03 -6.20 2.15
N PHE A 251 20.13 -4.97 2.68
CA PHE A 251 19.71 -3.78 1.97
C PHE A 251 20.47 -3.63 0.64
N ASN A 252 21.79 -3.75 0.66
CA ASN A 252 22.62 -3.56 -0.51
C ASN A 252 22.38 -4.64 -1.59
N GLU A 253 22.16 -5.90 -1.20
CA GLU A 253 21.85 -6.97 -2.15
C GLU A 253 20.49 -6.76 -2.84
N ILE A 254 19.45 -6.42 -2.07
CA ILE A 254 18.12 -6.11 -2.64
C ILE A 254 18.20 -4.86 -3.50
N LYS A 255 18.86 -3.81 -3.02
CA LYS A 255 19.01 -2.53 -3.73
C LYS A 255 19.69 -2.71 -5.08
N LYS A 256 20.79 -3.47 -5.11
CA LYS A 256 21.52 -3.78 -6.34
C LYS A 256 20.62 -4.51 -7.35
N PHE A 257 19.89 -5.52 -6.90
CA PHE A 257 18.93 -6.22 -7.76
C PHE A 257 17.88 -5.27 -8.35
N LEU A 258 17.29 -4.39 -7.54
CA LEU A 258 16.29 -3.43 -8.00
C LEU A 258 16.88 -2.41 -8.98
N ASP A 259 18.09 -1.91 -8.75
CA ASP A 259 18.78 -0.99 -9.66
C ASP A 259 19.09 -1.62 -11.02
N ASP A 260 19.57 -2.87 -11.00
CA ASP A 260 19.83 -3.65 -12.20
C ASP A 260 18.53 -3.87 -12.98
N TYR A 261 17.45 -4.26 -12.30
CA TYR A 261 16.13 -4.44 -12.90
C TYR A 261 15.53 -3.13 -13.43
N LEU A 262 15.73 -2.01 -12.72
CA LEU A 262 15.27 -0.70 -13.13
C LEU A 262 15.99 -0.21 -14.40
N ASN A 263 17.29 -0.46 -14.50
CA ASN A 263 18.06 -0.15 -15.70
C ASN A 263 17.65 -1.04 -16.87
N PHE A 264 17.36 -2.30 -16.58
CA PHE A 264 16.84 -3.25 -17.53
C PHE A 264 15.46 -2.82 -18.09
N ILE A 265 14.47 -2.56 -17.24
CA ILE A 265 13.12 -2.18 -17.68
C ILE A 265 13.11 -0.84 -18.44
N LYS A 266 14.04 0.08 -18.14
CA LYS A 266 14.23 1.30 -18.94
C LYS A 266 14.61 0.97 -20.40
N LYS A 267 15.42 -0.07 -20.65
CA LYS A 267 15.77 -0.51 -22.01
C LYS A 267 14.57 -1.15 -22.68
N VAL A 268 13.81 -1.99 -21.97
CA VAL A 268 12.57 -2.60 -22.47
C VAL A 268 11.58 -1.55 -22.92
N ASN A 269 11.28 -0.56 -22.06
CA ASN A 269 10.32 0.50 -22.38
C ASN A 269 10.73 1.27 -23.63
N ARG A 270 12.03 1.55 -23.85
CA ARG A 270 12.49 2.21 -25.08
C ARG A 270 12.16 1.41 -26.34
N LYS A 271 12.18 0.08 -26.28
CA LYS A 271 11.80 -0.78 -27.42
C LYS A 271 10.28 -0.78 -27.60
N THR A 272 9.51 -0.96 -26.54
CA THR A 272 8.04 -1.06 -26.61
C THR A 272 7.37 0.29 -26.91
N ASP A 273 7.99 1.41 -26.52
CA ASP A 273 7.46 2.76 -26.75
C ASP A 273 7.44 3.15 -28.23
N LEU A 274 8.20 2.47 -29.09
CA LEU A 274 8.25 2.71 -30.55
C LEU A 274 7.13 1.99 -31.31
N ILE A 275 6.35 1.14 -30.64
CA ILE A 275 5.24 0.41 -31.26
C ILE A 275 4.05 1.37 -31.38
N HIS A 276 3.67 1.67 -32.61
CA HIS A 276 2.53 2.52 -32.92
C HIS A 276 1.21 1.81 -32.59
N ARG A 277 0.28 2.51 -31.92
CA ARG A 277 -1.00 1.96 -31.40
C ARG A 277 -2.19 2.83 -31.79
N GLU A 278 -2.45 2.91 -33.09
CA GLU A 278 -3.55 3.70 -33.63
C GLU A 278 -4.91 3.28 -33.03
N GLY A 279 -5.64 4.28 -32.51
CA GLY A 279 -7.01 4.12 -32.01
C GLY A 279 -7.14 3.47 -30.62
N GLN A 280 -6.03 3.24 -29.90
CA GLN A 280 -6.04 2.55 -28.61
C GLN A 280 -5.90 3.47 -27.39
N ILE A 281 -5.71 4.78 -27.56
CA ILE A 281 -5.37 5.70 -26.46
C ILE A 281 -6.37 5.65 -25.30
N TYR A 282 -7.67 5.45 -25.60
CA TYR A 282 -8.71 5.38 -24.57
C TYR A 282 -8.65 4.07 -23.78
N ASN A 283 -8.47 2.93 -24.45
CA ASN A 283 -8.34 1.63 -23.79
C ASN A 283 -7.07 1.58 -22.95
N ASP A 284 -5.96 2.05 -23.53
CA ASP A 284 -4.68 2.16 -22.84
C ASP A 284 -4.76 3.10 -21.64
N PHE A 285 -5.63 4.12 -21.66
CA PHE A 285 -5.87 5.02 -20.53
C PHE A 285 -6.74 4.38 -19.45
N LYS A 286 -7.79 3.63 -19.80
CA LYS A 286 -8.57 2.85 -18.84
C LYS A 286 -7.67 1.84 -18.12
N ASP A 287 -6.83 1.13 -18.87
CA ASP A 287 -5.82 0.22 -18.31
C ASP A 287 -4.87 0.94 -17.37
N PHE A 288 -4.35 2.10 -17.79
CA PHE A 288 -3.48 2.91 -16.95
C PHE A 288 -4.14 3.30 -15.62
N LEU A 289 -5.41 3.70 -15.63
CA LEU A 289 -6.13 4.08 -14.42
C LEU A 289 -6.29 2.87 -13.48
N ILE A 290 -6.74 1.73 -14.00
CA ILE A 290 -6.95 0.52 -13.21
C ILE A 290 -5.63 0.03 -12.61
N LEU A 291 -4.61 -0.19 -13.44
CA LEU A 291 -3.35 -0.82 -13.03
C LEU A 291 -2.51 0.01 -12.04
N ASN A 292 -2.67 1.34 -12.04
CA ASN A 292 -1.80 2.24 -11.28
C ASN A 292 -2.47 2.88 -10.05
N ALA A 293 -3.77 2.67 -9.83
CA ALA A 293 -4.52 3.32 -8.74
C ALA A 293 -3.84 3.14 -7.37
N ASP A 294 -3.56 1.89 -7.00
CA ASP A 294 -2.97 1.53 -5.71
C ASP A 294 -1.49 1.93 -5.63
N LEU A 295 -0.73 1.78 -6.72
CA LEU A 295 0.69 2.16 -6.79
C LEU A 295 0.91 3.67 -6.65
N LEU A 296 0.10 4.49 -7.33
CA LEU A 296 0.17 5.95 -7.23
C LEU A 296 -0.19 6.44 -5.82
N ARG A 297 -1.17 5.78 -5.18
CA ARG A 297 -1.53 6.06 -3.78
C ARG A 297 -0.39 5.72 -2.81
N GLU A 298 0.24 4.56 -2.96
CA GLU A 298 1.39 4.19 -2.12
C GLU A 298 2.62 5.09 -2.39
N LYS A 299 2.86 5.49 -3.64
CA LYS A 299 3.89 6.47 -3.98
C LYS A 299 3.67 7.81 -3.29
N GLN A 300 2.45 8.34 -3.37
CA GLN A 300 2.10 9.60 -2.71
C GLN A 300 2.23 9.50 -1.18
N LYS A 301 1.89 8.35 -0.59
CA LYS A 301 2.11 8.10 0.85
C LYS A 301 3.59 8.17 1.22
N LEU A 302 4.48 7.57 0.43
CA LEU A 302 5.93 7.66 0.67
C LEU A 302 6.45 9.10 0.56
N GLU A 303 5.93 9.88 -0.39
CA GLU A 303 6.23 11.31 -0.50
C GLU A 303 5.72 12.10 0.71
N ASP A 304 4.52 11.80 1.19
CA ASP A 304 3.94 12.45 2.37
C ASP A 304 4.79 12.19 3.63
N ILE A 305 5.29 10.96 3.82
CA ILE A 305 6.16 10.62 4.97
C ILE A 305 7.41 11.51 5.02
N ASN A 306 7.97 11.87 3.86
CA ASN A 306 9.16 12.71 3.80
C ASN A 306 8.92 14.13 4.33
N LEU A 307 7.66 14.60 4.36
CA LEU A 307 7.28 15.89 4.95
C LEU A 307 7.37 15.91 6.48
N PHE A 308 7.54 14.75 7.10
CA PHE A 308 7.47 14.56 8.54
C PHE A 308 8.82 14.13 9.16
N GLN A 309 9.95 14.36 8.49
CA GLN A 309 11.23 13.75 8.88
C GLN A 309 11.93 14.38 10.11
N GLU A 310 11.39 15.43 10.74
CA GLU A 310 12.20 16.38 11.52
C GLU A 310 12.03 16.40 13.06
N TYR A 311 11.44 15.39 13.72
CA TYR A 311 11.55 15.29 15.20
C TYR A 311 12.50 14.17 15.61
N SER A 312 13.57 14.59 16.32
CA SER A 312 14.63 13.76 16.89
C SER A 312 14.20 12.98 18.14
N LEU A 313 13.11 13.41 18.79
CA LEU A 313 12.59 12.74 19.98
C LEU A 313 11.85 11.45 19.61
N LYS A 314 12.20 10.39 20.33
CA LYS A 314 11.62 9.05 20.24
C LYS A 314 10.63 8.88 21.39
N THR A 315 9.47 8.26 21.13
CA THR A 315 8.57 7.86 22.22
C THR A 315 9.24 6.78 23.04
N GLU A 316 9.43 7.00 24.34
CA GLU A 316 9.98 5.96 25.22
C GLU A 316 9.00 4.76 25.29
N PRO A 317 9.50 3.52 25.16
CA PRO A 317 8.67 2.33 25.32
C PRO A 317 7.98 2.31 26.68
N LEU A 318 6.68 2.03 26.72
CA LEU A 318 5.96 1.73 27.94
C LEU A 318 6.41 0.35 28.47
N LEU A 319 6.56 0.23 29.79
CA LEU A 319 6.77 -1.06 30.44
C LEU A 319 5.65 -2.03 30.07
N LYS A 320 5.99 -3.26 29.70
CA LYS A 320 5.02 -4.27 29.25
C LYS A 320 3.96 -4.56 30.32
N GLU A 321 4.32 -4.54 31.61
CA GLU A 321 3.36 -4.70 32.69
C GLU A 321 2.29 -3.61 32.66
N LYS A 322 2.68 -2.36 32.38
CA LYS A 322 1.73 -1.24 32.30
C LYS A 322 0.80 -1.37 31.10
N ASP A 323 1.31 -1.79 29.95
CA ASP A 323 0.48 -2.05 28.77
C ASP A 323 -0.48 -3.23 29.01
N PHE A 324 -0.02 -4.28 29.71
CA PHE A 324 -0.86 -5.43 30.09
C PHE A 324 -1.97 -5.06 31.07
N LEU A 325 -1.68 -4.30 32.13
CA LEU A 325 -2.70 -3.82 33.08
C LEU A 325 -3.73 -2.92 32.40
N TYR A 326 -3.31 -2.09 31.44
CA TYR A 326 -4.23 -1.31 30.63
C TYR A 326 -5.09 -2.20 29.73
N PHE A 327 -4.49 -3.20 29.08
CA PHE A 327 -5.21 -4.18 28.29
C PHE A 327 -6.31 -4.85 29.12
N LEU A 328 -5.98 -5.35 30.30
CA LEU A 328 -6.92 -5.94 31.24
C LEU A 328 -8.04 -4.97 31.63
N SER A 329 -7.73 -3.70 31.92
CA SER A 329 -8.74 -2.67 32.24
C SER A 329 -9.87 -2.61 31.23
N LYS A 330 -9.53 -2.71 29.94
CA LYS A 330 -10.48 -2.64 28.84
C LYS A 330 -11.24 -3.94 28.63
N GLN A 331 -10.68 -5.08 29.02
CA GLN A 331 -11.42 -6.33 29.05
C GLN A 331 -12.42 -6.34 30.22
N PHE A 332 -12.03 -5.81 31.39
CA PHE A 332 -12.90 -5.67 32.55
C PHE A 332 -14.08 -4.70 32.32
N GLU A 333 -13.88 -3.59 31.62
CA GLU A 333 -14.98 -2.68 31.23
C GLU A 333 -16.06 -3.38 30.36
N ASN A 334 -15.71 -4.44 29.64
CA ASN A 334 -16.63 -5.19 28.77
C ASN A 334 -17.24 -6.44 29.44
N LEU A 335 -16.89 -6.74 30.70
CA LEU A 335 -17.32 -7.99 31.37
C LEU A 335 -18.84 -8.08 31.53
N GLU A 336 -19.52 -6.97 31.82
CA GLU A 336 -20.98 -6.94 31.93
C GLU A 336 -21.68 -7.37 30.62
N ASP A 337 -21.10 -7.06 29.46
CA ASP A 337 -21.61 -7.46 28.15
C ASP A 337 -21.24 -8.92 27.80
N ILE A 338 -20.11 -9.42 28.32
CA ILE A 338 -19.65 -10.80 28.11
C ILE A 338 -20.49 -11.77 28.93
N GLU A 339 -20.77 -11.43 30.20
CA GLU A 339 -21.60 -12.21 31.12
C GLU A 339 -23.06 -12.27 30.65
N LYS A 340 -23.61 -11.15 30.14
CA LYS A 340 -24.97 -11.13 29.56
C LYS A 340 -25.13 -11.99 28.30
N ASN A 341 -24.06 -12.21 27.55
CA ASN A 341 -24.10 -12.91 26.25
C ASN A 341 -23.56 -14.34 26.29
N ASN A 342 -23.28 -14.91 27.48
CA ASN A 342 -22.69 -16.26 27.64
C ASN A 342 -21.42 -16.48 26.77
N LYS A 343 -20.62 -15.43 26.53
CA LYS A 343 -19.36 -15.57 25.80
C LYS A 343 -18.27 -16.07 26.74
N LYS A 344 -17.38 -16.95 26.26
CA LYS A 344 -16.23 -17.40 27.06
C LYS A 344 -15.36 -16.18 27.44
N ASN A 345 -15.03 -16.04 28.74
CA ASN A 345 -14.11 -15.03 29.30
C ASN A 345 -12.64 -15.27 28.90
N LEU A 346 -12.38 -15.68 27.65
CA LEU A 346 -11.04 -15.98 27.16
C LEU A 346 -10.42 -14.72 26.54
N ILE A 347 -9.23 -14.37 27.02
CA ILE A 347 -8.40 -13.29 26.51
C ILE A 347 -7.13 -13.86 25.91
N PHE A 348 -6.67 -13.27 24.80
CA PHE A 348 -5.39 -13.63 24.20
C PHE A 348 -4.27 -12.83 24.87
N CYS A 349 -3.31 -13.53 25.48
CA CYS A 349 -2.19 -12.95 26.21
C CYS A 349 -0.84 -13.19 25.52
N GLY A 350 -0.83 -13.64 24.26
CA GLY A 350 0.40 -14.01 23.53
C GLY A 350 1.46 -12.91 23.45
N ASP A 351 1.05 -11.64 23.45
CA ASP A 351 1.97 -10.49 23.41
C ASP A 351 2.67 -10.21 24.76
N PHE A 352 2.25 -10.89 25.84
CA PHE A 352 2.67 -10.65 27.23
C PHE A 352 3.24 -11.89 27.93
N LEU A 353 3.55 -12.97 27.18
CA LEU A 353 4.02 -14.25 27.74
C LEU A 353 5.36 -14.15 28.50
N ASP A 354 6.12 -13.08 28.27
CA ASP A 354 7.36 -12.78 28.96
C ASP A 354 7.16 -12.16 30.35
N LEU A 355 5.93 -11.78 30.71
CA LEU A 355 5.61 -11.29 32.04
C LEU A 355 5.36 -12.46 33.00
N ASP A 356 6.02 -12.46 34.15
CA ASP A 356 5.84 -13.49 35.18
C ASP A 356 4.37 -13.61 35.63
N ILE A 357 3.67 -12.48 35.72
CA ILE A 357 2.23 -12.42 36.05
C ILE A 357 1.31 -13.10 35.02
N VAL A 358 1.81 -13.36 33.81
CA VAL A 358 1.06 -13.97 32.69
C VAL A 358 1.48 -15.43 32.49
N LYS A 359 2.78 -15.73 32.59
CA LYS A 359 3.42 -16.98 32.18
C LYS A 359 2.77 -18.25 32.75
N ASP A 360 2.33 -18.21 34.01
CA ASP A 360 1.75 -19.36 34.70
C ASP A 360 0.22 -19.44 34.59
N LYS A 361 -0.41 -18.45 33.97
CA LYS A 361 -1.87 -18.32 33.86
C LYS A 361 -2.40 -18.53 32.44
N VAL A 362 -1.52 -18.76 31.47
CA VAL A 362 -1.85 -18.87 30.05
C VAL A 362 -1.64 -20.30 29.55
N ASP A 363 -2.58 -20.78 28.74
CA ASP A 363 -2.37 -21.98 27.94
C ASP A 363 -1.20 -21.74 26.98
N LYS A 364 -0.11 -22.49 27.17
CA LYS A 364 1.15 -22.29 26.47
C LYS A 364 1.09 -22.63 24.98
N ILE A 365 0.11 -23.43 24.56
CA ILE A 365 -0.07 -23.83 23.16
C ILE A 365 -0.83 -22.75 22.39
N THR A 366 -1.87 -22.20 23.01
CA THR A 366 -2.82 -21.30 22.34
C THR A 366 -2.60 -19.82 22.67
N GLY A 367 -1.91 -19.50 23.77
CA GLY A 367 -1.68 -18.14 24.24
C GLY A 367 -2.89 -17.50 24.92
N PHE A 368 -3.95 -18.27 25.23
CA PHE A 368 -5.17 -17.77 25.86
C PHE A 368 -5.21 -18.01 27.37
N SER A 369 -5.90 -17.12 28.09
CA SER A 369 -6.20 -17.26 29.52
C SER A 369 -7.63 -16.84 29.84
N ASN A 370 -8.17 -17.33 30.94
CA ASN A 370 -9.44 -16.83 31.47
C ASN A 370 -9.19 -15.47 32.15
N LEU A 371 -9.99 -14.45 31.79
CA LEU A 371 -9.90 -13.11 32.37
C LEU A 371 -10.04 -13.13 33.90
N ASN A 372 -10.78 -14.10 34.46
CA ASN A 372 -10.95 -14.27 35.90
C ASN A 372 -9.62 -14.54 36.63
N ASN A 373 -8.61 -15.09 35.93
CA ASN A 373 -7.27 -15.33 36.50
C ASN A 373 -6.53 -14.02 36.89
N PHE A 374 -7.07 -12.86 36.50
CA PHE A 374 -6.47 -11.53 36.67
C PHE A 374 -7.33 -10.56 37.49
N GLN A 375 -8.47 -10.99 38.06
CA GLN A 375 -9.44 -10.10 38.75
C GLN A 375 -8.87 -9.30 39.92
N ASN A 376 -7.79 -9.77 40.56
CA ASN A 376 -7.20 -9.14 41.73
C ASN A 376 -6.09 -8.11 41.41
N LEU A 377 -5.89 -7.75 40.14
CA LEU A 377 -4.86 -6.78 39.75
C LEU A 377 -5.40 -5.34 39.81
N GLU A 378 -4.59 -4.41 40.33
CA GLU A 378 -4.95 -2.99 40.33
C GLU A 378 -5.01 -2.44 38.89
N ILE A 379 -6.15 -1.84 38.55
CA ILE A 379 -6.47 -1.42 37.19
C ILE A 379 -6.18 0.07 37.01
N PHE A 380 -5.76 0.46 35.80
CA PHE A 380 -5.50 1.85 35.41
C PHE A 380 -6.69 2.80 35.68
N LYS A 381 -6.43 3.87 36.44
CA LYS A 381 -7.34 5.01 36.56
C LYS A 381 -7.10 6.02 35.44
N LYS A 382 -8.06 6.92 35.24
CA LYS A 382 -7.95 8.02 34.27
C LYS A 382 -6.72 8.91 34.49
N SER A 383 -6.34 9.13 35.75
CA SER A 383 -5.13 9.86 36.13
C SER A 383 -3.85 9.21 35.60
N ASP A 384 -3.79 7.89 35.68
CA ASP A 384 -2.61 7.10 35.34
C ASP A 384 -2.42 7.07 33.82
N ILE A 385 -3.53 6.97 33.08
CA ILE A 385 -3.54 7.12 31.62
C ILE A 385 -3.08 8.54 31.24
N SER A 386 -3.56 9.58 31.92
CA SER A 386 -3.14 10.96 31.66
C SER A 386 -1.65 11.18 31.90
N GLU A 387 -1.11 10.61 32.98
CA GLU A 387 0.32 10.67 33.30
C GLU A 387 1.17 10.03 32.19
N ILE A 388 0.78 8.84 31.72
CA ILE A 388 1.52 8.14 30.65
C ILE A 388 1.47 8.88 29.31
N LEU A 389 0.30 9.41 28.94
CA LEU A 389 0.09 10.01 27.63
C LEU A 389 0.61 11.46 27.53
N TYR A 390 0.52 12.22 28.63
CA TYR A 390 0.76 13.66 28.62
C TYR A 390 1.78 14.13 29.66
N GLY A 391 2.33 13.24 30.50
CA GLY A 391 3.27 13.58 31.56
C GLY A 391 2.64 14.28 32.76
N ASN A 392 1.31 14.25 32.91
CA ASN A 392 0.62 14.90 34.02
C ASN A 392 -0.58 14.07 34.51
N ARG A 393 -0.64 13.82 35.83
CA ARG A 393 -1.74 13.10 36.48
C ARG A 393 -3.09 13.79 36.39
N LYS A 394 -3.12 15.13 36.32
CA LYS A 394 -4.37 15.89 36.14
C LYS A 394 -4.78 15.86 34.66
N PRO A 395 -5.92 15.22 34.30
CA PRO A 395 -6.38 15.20 32.92
C PRO A 395 -6.69 16.61 32.42
N LYS A 396 -6.33 16.89 31.16
CA LYS A 396 -6.68 18.16 30.50
C LYS A 396 -8.18 18.23 30.21
N ASN A 397 -8.74 19.44 30.08
CA ASN A 397 -10.19 19.66 29.87
C ASN A 397 -10.78 18.89 28.67
N ASN A 398 -10.00 18.65 27.61
CA ASN A 398 -10.43 17.94 26.41
C ASN A 398 -9.94 16.48 26.35
N PHE A 399 -9.47 15.91 27.47
CA PHE A 399 -8.90 14.57 27.52
C PHE A 399 -9.84 13.52 26.90
N ASP A 400 -11.11 13.48 27.32
CA ASP A 400 -12.06 12.46 26.83
C ASP A 400 -12.32 12.59 25.34
N LYS A 401 -12.44 13.83 24.84
CA LYS A 401 -12.63 14.10 23.40
C LYS A 401 -11.42 13.68 22.57
N GLU A 402 -10.20 13.94 23.06
CA GLU A 402 -8.97 13.51 22.39
C GLU A 402 -8.83 11.99 22.41
N GLN A 403 -9.11 11.33 23.53
CA GLN A 403 -9.07 9.87 23.65
C GLN A 403 -10.11 9.19 22.74
N GLU A 404 -11.33 9.73 22.66
CA GLU A 404 -12.37 9.22 21.76
C GLU A 404 -11.95 9.36 20.29
N ALA A 405 -11.32 10.48 19.92
CA ALA A 405 -10.80 10.68 18.57
C ALA A 405 -9.69 9.67 18.22
N ILE A 406 -8.75 9.42 19.14
CA ILE A 406 -7.68 8.41 18.97
C ILE A 406 -8.29 7.02 18.87
N GLN A 407 -9.25 6.67 19.73
CA GLN A 407 -9.95 5.38 19.68
C GLN A 407 -10.59 5.16 18.30
N LYS A 408 -11.30 6.17 17.78
CA LYS A 408 -11.95 6.09 16.46
C LYS A 408 -10.94 5.99 15.32
N LEU A 409 -9.79 6.65 15.43
CA LEU A 409 -8.70 6.48 14.48
C LEU A 409 -8.18 5.03 14.52
N LEU A 410 -7.97 4.47 15.70
CA LEU A 410 -7.47 3.10 15.91
C LEU A 410 -8.37 2.02 15.34
N LEU A 411 -9.69 2.25 15.28
CA LEU A 411 -10.63 1.33 14.62
C LEU A 411 -10.30 1.08 13.14
N ASN A 412 -9.59 2.00 12.47
CA ASN A 412 -9.12 1.81 11.09
C ASN A 412 -7.91 0.87 10.97
N TYR A 413 -7.33 0.44 12.10
CA TYR A 413 -6.13 -0.39 12.14
C TYR A 413 -6.41 -1.70 12.87
N SER A 414 -6.87 -2.71 12.12
CA SER A 414 -7.16 -4.08 12.61
C SER A 414 -6.07 -4.76 13.47
N PHE A 415 -4.85 -4.23 13.48
CA PHE A 415 -3.70 -4.75 14.23
C PHE A 415 -3.42 -3.99 15.53
N PHE A 416 -3.95 -2.78 15.69
CA PHE A 416 -3.90 -2.05 16.95
C PHE A 416 -5.23 -2.30 17.65
N SER A 417 -5.23 -3.15 18.68
CA SER A 417 -6.41 -3.26 19.53
C SER A 417 -6.66 -1.89 20.18
N GLY A 418 -7.93 -1.52 20.38
CA GLY A 418 -8.29 -0.29 21.09
C GLY A 418 -7.77 -0.23 22.53
N ALA A 419 -7.17 -1.33 23.01
CA ALA A 419 -6.62 -1.56 24.34
C ALA A 419 -5.08 -1.56 24.37
N ASN A 420 -4.39 -0.97 23.38
CA ASN A 420 -2.94 -0.79 23.43
C ASN A 420 -2.57 0.64 23.86
N LEU A 421 -2.03 0.79 25.08
CA LEU A 421 -1.68 2.09 25.65
C LEU A 421 -0.42 2.68 25.02
N GLN A 422 0.54 1.83 24.65
CA GLN A 422 1.75 2.27 23.95
C GLN A 422 1.42 2.97 22.62
N ILE A 423 0.52 2.40 21.82
CA ILE A 423 0.11 3.01 20.56
C ILE A 423 -0.65 4.32 20.80
N LYS A 424 -1.47 4.41 21.85
CA LYS A 424 -2.12 5.68 22.24
C LYS A 424 -1.10 6.74 22.65
N LYS A 425 -0.03 6.34 23.36
CA LYS A 425 1.09 7.21 23.71
C LYS A 425 1.79 7.72 22.46
N VAL A 426 2.10 6.82 21.52
CA VAL A 426 2.70 7.15 20.22
C VAL A 426 1.83 8.12 19.42
N ILE A 427 0.53 7.85 19.30
CA ILE A 427 -0.37 8.75 18.56
C ILE A 427 -0.44 10.11 19.23
N THR A 428 -0.60 10.15 20.55
CA THR A 428 -0.61 11.40 21.34
C THR A 428 0.67 12.19 21.11
N PHE A 429 1.82 11.51 21.14
CA PHE A 429 3.11 12.11 20.84
C PHE A 429 3.17 12.69 19.43
N ILE A 430 2.86 11.89 18.40
CA ILE A 430 2.81 12.31 16.99
C ILE A 430 1.94 13.57 16.85
N VAL A 431 0.66 13.54 17.28
CA VAL A 431 -0.23 14.69 17.08
C VAL A 431 0.16 15.92 17.88
N SER A 432 0.90 15.75 18.98
CA SER A 432 1.39 16.85 19.79
C SER A 432 2.60 17.56 19.15
N GLN A 433 3.50 16.80 18.53
CA GLN A 433 4.74 17.32 17.93
C GLN A 433 4.52 17.80 16.49
N GLU A 434 3.64 17.14 15.76
CA GLU A 434 3.47 17.38 14.32
C GLU A 434 2.73 18.66 13.98
N LYS A 435 3.47 19.65 13.46
CA LYS A 435 2.93 20.95 13.06
C LYS A 435 2.76 21.11 11.54
N THR A 436 3.25 20.17 10.75
CA THR A 436 3.18 20.22 9.28
C THR A 436 1.72 20.15 8.81
N PRO A 437 1.24 21.15 8.05
CA PRO A 437 -0.10 21.11 7.46
C PRO A 437 -0.18 20.09 6.33
N ILE A 438 -1.18 19.19 6.38
CA ILE A 438 -1.38 18.19 5.33
C ILE A 438 -2.19 18.82 4.20
N GLN A 439 -1.63 18.78 2.99
CA GLN A 439 -2.33 19.16 1.77
C GLN A 439 -3.21 17.99 1.29
N PRO A 440 -4.38 18.28 0.70
CA PRO A 440 -4.95 19.61 0.42
C PRO A 440 -5.75 20.22 1.59
N PHE A 441 -5.89 19.52 2.72
CA PHE A 441 -6.73 19.96 3.84
C PHE A 441 -6.25 21.25 4.51
N ARG A 442 -4.95 21.57 4.41
CA ARG A 442 -4.27 22.68 5.09
C ARG A 442 -4.48 22.65 6.61
N LYS A 443 -4.64 21.45 7.17
CA LYS A 443 -4.85 21.19 8.60
C LYS A 443 -3.71 20.35 9.15
N GLN A 444 -3.35 20.59 10.41
CA GLN A 444 -2.40 19.77 11.17
C GLN A 444 -3.04 18.45 11.61
N LEU A 445 -2.23 17.43 11.90
CA LEU A 445 -2.70 16.11 12.34
C LEU A 445 -3.65 16.19 13.53
N LYS A 446 -3.35 17.01 14.54
CA LYS A 446 -4.24 17.23 15.70
C LYS A 446 -5.66 17.68 15.31
N ARG A 447 -5.77 18.58 14.33
CA ARG A 447 -7.07 19.07 13.83
C ARG A 447 -7.74 18.04 12.94
N LEU A 448 -6.99 17.20 12.23
CA LEU A 448 -7.54 16.18 11.35
C LEU A 448 -8.18 15.02 12.13
N ILE A 449 -7.58 14.57 13.25
CA ILE A 449 -8.15 13.48 14.05
C ILE A 449 -9.44 13.88 14.78
N THR A 450 -9.57 15.16 15.11
CA THR A 450 -10.73 15.71 15.81
C THR A 450 -11.87 16.09 14.86
N ASP A 451 -11.59 16.23 13.56
CA ASP A 451 -12.57 16.51 12.53
C ASP A 451 -13.28 15.21 12.11
N LYS A 452 -14.60 15.13 12.38
CA LYS A 452 -15.41 13.93 12.10
C LYS A 452 -15.42 13.53 10.63
N ASN A 453 -15.33 14.50 9.71
CA ASN A 453 -15.42 14.26 8.28
C ASN A 453 -14.06 13.88 7.68
N LEU A 454 -12.98 14.43 8.23
CA LEU A 454 -11.62 14.24 7.67
C LEU A 454 -10.83 13.12 8.33
N ARG A 455 -11.11 12.75 9.59
CA ARG A 455 -10.34 11.70 10.31
C ARG A 455 -10.37 10.34 9.62
N ASN A 456 -11.46 10.02 8.93
CA ASN A 456 -11.65 8.77 8.21
C ASN A 456 -11.19 8.85 6.75
N ASN A 457 -10.60 9.98 6.34
CA ASN A 457 -10.08 10.11 4.99
C ASN A 457 -8.88 9.17 4.79
N ASN A 458 -8.87 8.42 3.69
CA ASN A 458 -7.82 7.44 3.37
C ASN A 458 -6.40 8.03 3.43
N ARG A 459 -6.21 9.30 3.04
CA ARG A 459 -4.89 9.95 3.13
C ARG A 459 -4.47 10.18 4.57
N VAL A 460 -5.40 10.64 5.42
CA VAL A 460 -5.14 10.86 6.86
C VAL A 460 -4.81 9.53 7.53
N ILE A 461 -5.60 8.49 7.29
CA ILE A 461 -5.36 7.13 7.81
C ILE A 461 -3.99 6.60 7.34
N SER A 462 -3.64 6.81 6.08
CA SER A 462 -2.36 6.34 5.52
C SER A 462 -1.14 7.06 6.13
N ILE A 463 -1.22 8.38 6.29
CA ILE A 463 -0.17 9.17 6.95
C ILE A 463 0.02 8.70 8.40
N PHE A 464 -1.06 8.58 9.17
CA PHE A 464 -0.98 8.10 10.55
C PHE A 464 -0.37 6.71 10.64
N ARG A 465 -0.79 5.77 9.77
CA ARG A 465 -0.23 4.42 9.74
C ARG A 465 1.29 4.45 9.59
N SER A 466 1.79 5.29 8.68
CA SER A 466 3.21 5.41 8.41
C SER A 466 3.98 6.05 9.54
N LEU A 467 3.44 7.12 10.15
CA LEU A 467 4.06 7.79 11.30
C LEU A 467 4.11 6.88 12.52
N ILE A 468 3.02 6.17 12.83
CA ILE A 468 2.99 5.17 13.91
C ILE A 468 4.04 4.09 13.62
N THR A 469 4.11 3.57 12.39
CA THR A 469 5.10 2.56 12.00
C THR A 469 6.52 3.08 12.22
N ARG A 470 6.84 4.32 11.80
CA ARG A 470 8.14 4.94 12.04
C ARG A 470 8.49 5.00 13.52
N GLU A 471 7.56 5.48 14.35
CA GLU A 471 7.79 5.59 15.80
C GLU A 471 8.02 4.20 16.42
N MET A 472 7.31 3.16 15.96
CA MET A 472 7.58 1.77 16.38
C MET A 472 8.99 1.29 15.97
N TYR A 473 9.52 1.72 14.82
CA TYR A 473 10.90 1.43 14.44
C TYR A 473 11.91 2.18 15.32
N LYS A 474 11.64 3.45 15.64
CA LYS A 474 12.45 4.24 16.57
C LYS A 474 12.48 3.59 17.95
N GLU A 475 11.32 3.18 18.50
CA GLU A 475 11.17 2.39 19.74
C GLU A 475 12.15 1.22 19.82
N LYS A 476 12.34 0.52 18.72
CA LYS A 476 13.22 -0.64 18.61
C LYS A 476 14.66 -0.32 18.19
N GLY A 477 15.04 0.95 18.17
CA GLY A 477 16.39 1.40 17.80
C GLY A 477 16.73 1.21 16.33
N ASN A 478 15.72 1.08 15.45
CA ASN A 478 15.91 0.71 14.05
C ASN A 478 15.28 1.73 13.08
N GLU A 479 15.41 3.03 13.37
CA GLU A 479 14.88 4.06 12.46
C GLU A 479 15.50 3.95 11.05
N ASN A 480 16.76 3.53 10.96
CA ASN A 480 17.43 3.32 9.68
C ASN A 480 16.74 2.23 8.83
N GLY A 481 16.28 1.12 9.44
CA GLY A 481 15.51 0.09 8.76
C GLY A 481 14.19 0.61 8.18
N PHE A 482 13.52 1.54 8.88
CA PHE A 482 12.33 2.22 8.33
C PHE A 482 12.67 3.08 7.11
N LYS A 483 13.76 3.86 7.16
CA LYS A 483 14.21 4.68 6.02
C LYS A 483 14.57 3.82 4.82
N LYS A 484 15.35 2.76 5.03
CA LYS A 484 15.77 1.81 4.00
C LYS A 484 14.62 1.04 3.38
N SER A 485 13.67 0.55 4.17
CA SER A 485 12.49 -0.14 3.64
C SER A 485 11.64 0.77 2.76
N ASN A 486 11.47 2.06 3.12
CA ASN A 486 10.79 3.04 2.28
C ASN A 486 11.54 3.32 0.96
N ILE A 487 12.88 3.32 0.97
CA ILE A 487 13.70 3.43 -0.25
C ILE A 487 13.44 2.25 -1.17
N LEU A 488 13.53 1.02 -0.66
CA LEU A 488 13.28 -0.19 -1.45
C LEU A 488 11.84 -0.25 -1.98
N GLN A 489 10.85 0.08 -1.14
CA GLN A 489 9.44 0.14 -1.56
C GLN A 489 9.23 1.14 -2.69
N LYS A 490 9.85 2.33 -2.60
CA LYS A 490 9.76 3.34 -3.66
C LYS A 490 10.27 2.82 -5.00
N GLU A 491 11.37 2.07 -4.98
CA GLU A 491 11.96 1.50 -6.20
C GLU A 491 11.13 0.37 -6.79
N ILE A 492 10.58 -0.50 -5.96
CA ILE A 492 9.62 -1.53 -6.39
C ILE A 492 8.42 -0.85 -7.07
N ILE A 493 7.85 0.20 -6.46
CA ILE A 493 6.74 0.95 -7.07
C ILE A 493 7.16 1.57 -8.40
N ASP A 494 8.33 2.18 -8.49
CA ASP A 494 8.81 2.79 -9.74
C ASP A 494 9.07 1.75 -10.84
N ILE A 495 9.53 0.54 -10.51
CA ILE A 495 9.64 -0.59 -11.45
C ILE A 495 8.24 -1.02 -11.92
N LEU A 496 7.30 -1.24 -11.00
CA LEU A 496 5.94 -1.67 -11.33
C LEU A 496 5.18 -0.64 -12.19
N LEU A 497 5.32 0.66 -11.91
CA LEU A 497 4.78 1.73 -12.75
C LEU A 497 5.37 1.72 -14.17
N ARG A 498 6.65 1.37 -14.31
CA ARG A 498 7.31 1.24 -15.62
C ARG A 498 6.83 0.02 -16.38
N ILE A 499 6.68 -1.13 -15.70
CA ILE A 499 6.08 -2.34 -16.28
C ILE A 499 4.65 -2.02 -16.73
N ASN A 500 3.84 -1.37 -15.88
CA ASN A 500 2.47 -0.96 -16.20
C ASN A 500 2.37 0.05 -17.36
N SER A 501 3.46 0.73 -17.72
CA SER A 501 3.48 1.61 -18.88
C SER A 501 3.61 0.87 -20.22
N ILE A 502 3.94 -0.43 -20.20
CA ILE A 502 3.92 -1.31 -21.37
C ILE A 502 2.47 -1.55 -21.77
N LYS A 503 2.09 -1.11 -22.98
CA LYS A 503 0.70 -1.16 -23.45
C LYS A 503 0.23 -2.54 -23.88
N ASP A 504 1.15 -3.37 -24.34
CA ASP A 504 0.86 -4.78 -24.65
C ASP A 504 0.62 -5.57 -23.36
N SER A 505 -0.62 -6.05 -23.16
CA SER A 505 -1.03 -6.74 -21.94
C SER A 505 -0.31 -8.07 -21.74
N CYS A 506 -0.13 -8.86 -22.80
CA CYS A 506 0.57 -10.15 -22.75
C CYS A 506 2.03 -9.97 -22.29
N LYS A 507 2.78 -9.07 -22.94
CA LYS A 507 4.18 -8.78 -22.58
C LYS A 507 4.28 -8.17 -21.19
N ARG A 508 3.41 -7.21 -20.85
CA ARG A 508 3.35 -6.59 -19.53
C ARG A 508 3.17 -7.63 -18.43
N VAL A 509 2.20 -8.53 -18.57
CA VAL A 509 1.90 -9.57 -17.58
C VAL A 509 3.08 -10.54 -17.42
N LYS A 510 3.68 -11.02 -18.51
CA LYS A 510 4.85 -11.92 -18.46
C LYS A 510 6.03 -11.27 -17.73
N ILE A 511 6.37 -10.02 -18.09
CA ILE A 511 7.45 -9.26 -17.44
C ILE A 511 7.14 -9.06 -15.95
N LYS A 512 5.89 -8.70 -15.62
CA LYS A 512 5.46 -8.50 -14.23
C LYS A 512 5.60 -9.75 -13.38
N ARG A 513 5.20 -10.92 -13.91
CA ARG A 513 5.35 -12.21 -13.21
C ARG A 513 6.82 -12.51 -12.95
N LYS A 514 7.67 -12.39 -13.98
CA LYS A 514 9.11 -12.60 -13.85
C LYS A 514 9.75 -11.66 -12.83
N PHE A 515 9.38 -10.38 -12.81
CA PHE A 515 9.84 -9.43 -11.78
C PHE A 515 9.58 -9.95 -10.36
N PHE A 516 8.36 -10.38 -10.08
CA PHE A 516 8.01 -10.89 -8.75
C PHE A 516 8.74 -12.20 -8.45
N GLU A 517 8.79 -13.15 -9.38
CA GLU A 517 9.49 -14.42 -9.21
C GLU A 517 10.98 -14.21 -8.91
N ASP A 518 11.66 -13.37 -9.70
CA ASP A 518 13.07 -13.05 -9.50
C ASP A 518 13.27 -12.31 -8.17
N SER A 519 12.34 -11.44 -7.77
CA SER A 519 12.37 -10.79 -6.45
C SER A 519 12.35 -11.83 -5.33
N PHE A 520 11.44 -12.82 -5.35
CA PHE A 520 11.41 -13.87 -4.32
C PHE A 520 12.65 -14.75 -4.36
N LYS A 521 13.17 -15.10 -5.54
CA LYS A 521 14.43 -15.85 -5.66
C LYS A 521 15.58 -15.11 -4.99
N ILE A 522 15.67 -13.79 -5.18
CA ILE A 522 16.66 -12.95 -4.50
C ILE A 522 16.44 -12.95 -2.99
N LEU A 523 15.22 -12.77 -2.51
CA LEU A 523 14.92 -12.82 -1.07
C LEU A 523 15.30 -14.17 -0.43
N VAL A 524 14.98 -15.28 -1.10
CA VAL A 524 15.38 -16.64 -0.66
C VAL A 524 16.90 -16.79 -0.65
N LYS A 525 17.57 -16.29 -1.71
CA LYS A 525 19.03 -16.36 -1.84
C LYS A 525 19.73 -15.58 -0.73
N ILE A 526 19.23 -14.41 -0.35
CA ILE A 526 19.83 -13.58 0.71
C ILE A 526 19.82 -14.32 2.07
N GLN A 527 18.80 -15.12 2.34
CA GLN A 527 18.64 -15.84 3.61
C GLN A 527 19.53 -17.10 3.75
N LYS A 528 20.55 -17.31 2.88
CA LYS A 528 21.48 -18.46 2.85
C LYS A 528 21.55 -19.26 4.18
N LYS A 529 20.84 -20.39 4.26
CA LYS A 529 20.84 -21.33 5.40
C LYS A 529 20.55 -20.73 6.79
N LYS A 530 19.99 -19.52 6.91
CA LYS A 530 19.46 -19.04 8.19
C LYS A 530 18.07 -19.61 8.38
N ILE A 531 18.04 -20.57 9.28
CA ILE A 531 16.85 -21.27 9.69
C ILE A 531 15.98 -20.34 10.53
N ILE A 532 14.80 -20.00 10.00
CA ILE A 532 13.78 -19.25 10.73
C ILE A 532 12.52 -20.14 10.85
N ILE A 533 12.29 -20.64 12.06
CA ILE A 533 11.31 -21.69 12.40
C ILE A 533 9.87 -21.13 12.34
N CYS A 534 8.88 -21.92 11.91
CA CYS A 534 7.43 -21.64 11.88
C CYS A 534 6.65 -22.68 12.70
N PRO A 535 5.37 -22.46 13.06
CA PRO A 535 4.46 -23.55 13.41
C PRO A 535 3.97 -24.29 12.16
N SER A 536 3.41 -25.49 12.37
CA SER A 536 2.91 -26.37 11.31
C SER A 536 1.69 -25.79 10.57
N ILE A 537 1.46 -26.25 9.34
CA ILE A 537 0.34 -25.86 8.47
C ILE A 537 -1.03 -26.25 9.07
N GLU A 538 -1.07 -27.36 9.81
CA GLU A 538 -2.30 -27.92 10.37
C GLU A 538 -2.82 -27.10 11.57
N ASP A 539 -1.93 -26.51 12.36
CA ASP A 539 -2.28 -25.60 13.46
C ASP A 539 -2.82 -24.25 12.96
N LEU A 540 -2.33 -23.76 11.82
CA LEU A 540 -2.73 -22.49 11.22
C LEU A 540 -4.13 -22.54 10.58
N MET A 541 -4.52 -23.69 10.04
CA MET A 541 -5.85 -23.92 9.43
C MET A 541 -6.96 -24.05 10.49
N CYS A 542 -6.62 -24.44 11.72
CA CYS A 542 -7.58 -24.64 12.82
C CYS A 542 -8.04 -23.34 13.52
N LEU A 543 -7.39 -22.20 13.26
CA LEU A 543 -7.78 -20.90 13.81
C LEU A 543 -8.98 -20.28 13.05
N LYS A 544 -10.17 -20.89 13.23
CA LYS A 544 -11.46 -20.26 12.94
C LYS A 544 -11.80 -19.27 14.05
N PHE A 545 -11.56 -17.99 13.80
CA PHE A 545 -12.16 -16.86 14.52
C PHE A 545 -12.38 -15.69 13.57
#